data_AF-A0A0B5FSI2-F1
#
_entry.id   AF-A0A0B5FSI2-F1
#
_cell.length_a   1.000
_cell.length_b   1.000
_cell.length_c   1.000
_cell.angle_alpha   90.00
_cell.angle_beta   90.00
_cell.angle_gamma   90.00
#
_symmetry.space_group_name_H-M   'P 1'
#
loop_
_entity.id
_entity.type
_entity.pdbx_description
1 polymer ?
#
loop_
_entity_poly.entity_id
_entity_poly.type
_entity_poly.pdbx_seq_one_letter_code
_entity_poly.pdbx_strand_id
1 'polypeptide(L)'
;MDLAKIITDATQEIFETMIMVEVTPGEPSRENGQTHYCTVSGMIGLAGLFKGMIAIHAPDEVAKSITSNFLGMDVDEVNEDVTDAIGELANMLAGNAKMALSQNGKDITLSIPSTISGEEYTISCAIDTDRVVMPFTMEQGKFVVELQVEKQE
;
A
#
# COMPACT_ATOMS: atom_id res chain seq x y z
N MET A 1 0.51 6.24 18.73
CA MET A 1 0.88 6.27 17.31
C MET A 1 -0.37 5.88 16.54
N ASP A 2 -0.91 6.78 15.72
CA ASP A 2 -2.14 6.52 14.98
C ASP A 2 -1.78 6.04 13.57
N LEU A 3 -1.72 4.72 13.39
CA LEU A 3 -1.34 4.12 12.12
C LEU A 3 -2.37 4.38 11.02
N ALA A 4 -3.66 4.44 11.37
CA ALA A 4 -4.74 4.73 10.43
C ALA A 4 -4.53 6.12 9.81
N LYS A 5 -4.23 7.10 10.66
CA LYS A 5 -3.93 8.47 10.22
C LYS A 5 -2.69 8.54 9.33
N ILE A 6 -1.61 7.84 9.69
CA ILE A 6 -0.37 7.81 8.89
C ILE A 6 -0.65 7.30 7.46
N ILE A 7 -1.38 6.20 7.32
CA ILE A 7 -1.73 5.66 5.99
C ILE A 7 -2.65 6.62 5.24
N THR A 8 -3.67 7.16 5.92
CA THR A 8 -4.66 8.05 5.32
C THR A 8 -4.01 9.29 4.73
N ASP A 9 -3.23 10.00 5.54
CA ASP A 9 -2.55 11.22 5.13
C ASP A 9 -1.58 10.93 3.96
N ALA A 10 -0.78 9.85 4.05
CA ALA A 10 0.17 9.48 3.00
C ALA A 10 -0.51 9.09 1.68
N THR A 11 -1.59 8.32 1.76
CA THR A 11 -2.31 7.84 0.57
C THR A 11 -3.00 9.01 -0.13
N GLN A 12 -3.70 9.86 0.61
CA GLN A 12 -4.33 11.05 0.03
C GLN A 12 -3.29 11.98 -0.61
N GLU A 13 -2.18 12.26 0.08
CA GLU A 13 -1.12 13.11 -0.47
C GLU A 13 -0.55 12.56 -1.79
N ILE A 14 -0.21 11.26 -1.84
CA ILE A 14 0.35 10.66 -3.06
C ILE A 14 -0.68 10.67 -4.19
N PHE A 15 -1.93 10.28 -3.91
CA PHE A 15 -2.97 10.21 -4.93
C PHE A 15 -3.34 11.59 -5.47
N GLU A 16 -3.44 12.61 -4.62
CA GLU A 16 -3.76 13.97 -5.05
C GLU A 16 -2.59 14.64 -5.81
N THR A 17 -1.35 14.43 -5.38
CA THR A 17 -0.20 15.16 -5.92
C THR A 17 0.50 14.46 -7.09
N MET A 18 0.56 13.12 -7.09
CA MET A 18 1.31 12.35 -8.08
C MET A 18 0.39 11.67 -9.10
N ILE A 19 -0.75 11.14 -8.64
CA ILE A 19 -1.68 10.37 -9.48
C ILE A 19 -2.83 11.26 -10.00
N MET A 20 -3.04 12.43 -9.39
CA MET A 20 -4.09 13.40 -9.73
C MET A 20 -5.50 12.80 -9.61
N VAL A 21 -5.70 11.91 -8.64
CA VAL A 21 -6.97 11.22 -8.36
C VAL A 21 -7.38 11.49 -6.91
N GLU A 22 -8.64 11.83 -6.70
CA GLU A 22 -9.20 11.96 -5.35
C GLU A 22 -9.57 10.57 -4.81
N VAL A 23 -9.13 10.29 -3.58
CA VAL A 23 -9.44 9.04 -2.87
C VAL A 23 -10.11 9.34 -1.53
N THR A 24 -11.21 8.64 -1.26
CA THR A 24 -11.94 8.78 0.00
C THR A 24 -11.57 7.64 0.95
N PRO A 25 -11.04 7.93 2.16
CA PRO A 25 -10.76 6.91 3.17
C PRO A 25 -12.07 6.36 3.76
N GLY A 26 -12.10 5.05 3.99
CA GLY A 26 -13.17 4.37 4.72
C GLY A 26 -12.81 4.09 6.19
N GLU A 27 -13.53 3.15 6.82
CA GLU A 27 -13.30 2.80 8.22
C GLU A 27 -12.09 1.85 8.37
N PRO A 28 -11.15 2.12 9.31
CA PRO A 28 -10.04 1.23 9.60
C PRO A 28 -10.50 -0.12 10.14
N SER A 29 -9.84 -1.19 9.72
CA SER A 29 -9.99 -2.53 10.32
C SER A 29 -8.67 -3.10 10.80
N ARG A 30 -8.74 -4.17 11.60
CA ARG A 30 -7.58 -4.95 12.09
C ARG A 30 -7.61 -6.40 11.62
N GLU A 31 -8.44 -6.71 10.62
CA GLU A 31 -8.61 -8.09 10.16
C GLU A 31 -7.34 -8.61 9.48
N ASN A 32 -7.05 -9.90 9.66
CA ASN A 32 -5.90 -10.58 9.07
C ASN A 32 -6.37 -11.62 8.05
N GLY A 33 -5.51 -11.92 7.07
CA GLY A 33 -5.68 -13.05 6.16
C GLY A 33 -6.84 -12.88 5.19
N GLN A 34 -6.93 -11.73 4.53
CA GLN A 34 -7.87 -11.57 3.42
C GLN A 34 -7.38 -12.35 2.19
N THR A 35 -8.27 -13.15 1.63
CA THR A 35 -8.04 -13.75 0.31
C THR A 35 -8.32 -12.70 -0.75
N HIS A 36 -7.35 -12.51 -1.63
CA HIS A 36 -7.42 -11.58 -2.74
C HIS A 36 -7.77 -12.35 -4.01
N TYR A 37 -8.68 -11.78 -4.80
CA TYR A 37 -9.12 -12.33 -6.08
C TYR A 37 -8.88 -11.30 -7.17
N CYS A 38 -8.25 -11.69 -8.29
CA CYS A 38 -7.92 -10.81 -9.42
C CYS A 38 -7.39 -9.45 -8.92
N THR A 39 -6.27 -9.50 -8.20
CA THR A 39 -5.73 -8.36 -7.46
C THR A 39 -4.24 -8.24 -7.69
N VAL A 40 -3.77 -7.00 -7.87
CA VAL A 40 -2.36 -6.65 -7.84
C VAL A 40 -2.02 -6.09 -6.46
N SER A 41 -1.02 -6.68 -5.82
CA SER A 41 -0.50 -6.24 -4.54
C SER A 41 0.93 -5.75 -4.67
N GLY A 42 1.24 -4.61 -4.07
CA GLY A 42 2.60 -4.09 -3.92
C GLY A 42 2.96 -4.01 -2.44
N MET A 43 4.16 -4.44 -2.06
CA MET A 43 4.57 -4.48 -0.66
C MET A 43 6.02 -4.08 -0.43
N ILE A 44 6.27 -3.47 0.72
CA ILE A 44 7.59 -3.07 1.20
C ILE A 44 7.74 -3.50 2.66
N GLY A 45 8.84 -4.18 2.96
CA GLY A 45 9.24 -4.51 4.32
C GLY A 45 9.91 -3.32 5.01
N LEU A 46 9.62 -3.17 6.31
CA LEU A 46 10.30 -2.23 7.21
C LEU A 46 11.19 -3.02 8.18
N ALA A 47 12.39 -2.50 8.44
CA ALA A 47 13.32 -3.05 9.42
C ALA A 47 14.09 -1.95 10.17
N GLY A 48 14.52 -2.22 11.41
CA GLY A 48 15.22 -1.28 12.28
C GLY A 48 14.43 -1.02 13.55
N LEU A 49 14.20 0.25 13.91
CA LEU A 49 13.38 0.67 15.05
C LEU A 49 11.98 0.08 15.00
N PHE A 50 11.43 -0.06 13.80
CA PHE A 50 10.21 -0.81 13.54
C PHE A 50 10.50 -1.93 12.55
N LYS A 51 9.97 -3.11 12.85
CA LYS A 51 9.90 -4.24 11.94
C LYS A 51 8.47 -4.41 11.47
N GLY A 52 8.26 -4.67 10.19
CA GLY A 52 6.91 -4.86 9.69
C GLY A 52 6.83 -4.74 8.18
N MET A 53 5.65 -4.37 7.67
CA MET A 53 5.42 -4.20 6.25
C MET A 53 4.33 -3.17 5.98
N ILE A 54 4.40 -2.56 4.82
CA ILE A 54 3.30 -1.83 4.22
C ILE A 54 2.93 -2.53 2.91
N ALA A 55 1.64 -2.63 2.63
CA ALA A 55 1.14 -3.21 1.39
C ALA A 55 -0.05 -2.42 0.87
N ILE A 56 -0.17 -2.37 -0.45
CA ILE A 56 -1.36 -1.91 -1.16
C ILE A 56 -1.91 -3.09 -1.94
N HIS A 57 -3.23 -3.27 -1.90
CA HIS A 57 -3.94 -4.33 -2.63
C HIS A 57 -5.05 -3.68 -3.46
N ALA A 58 -4.92 -3.76 -4.77
CA ALA A 58 -5.84 -3.17 -5.72
C ALA A 58 -6.39 -4.25 -6.66
N PRO A 59 -7.71 -4.44 -6.75
CA PRO A 59 -8.32 -5.27 -7.79
C PRO A 59 -7.84 -4.83 -9.18
N ASP A 60 -7.77 -5.74 -10.14
CA ASP A 60 -7.15 -5.51 -11.45
C ASP A 60 -7.64 -4.22 -12.14
N GLU A 61 -8.96 -3.97 -12.15
CA GLU A 61 -9.53 -2.75 -12.74
C GLU A 61 -9.06 -1.46 -12.04
N VAL A 62 -8.91 -1.52 -10.72
CA VAL A 62 -8.41 -0.39 -9.92
C VAL A 62 -6.92 -0.21 -10.15
N ALA A 63 -6.14 -1.30 -10.19
CA ALA A 63 -4.71 -1.26 -10.44
C ALA A 63 -4.39 -0.69 -11.84
N LYS A 64 -5.13 -1.11 -12.86
CA LYS A 64 -5.04 -0.54 -14.22
C LYS A 64 -5.37 0.95 -14.22
N SER A 65 -6.46 1.35 -13.57
CA SER A 65 -6.84 2.77 -13.50
C SER A 65 -5.82 3.63 -12.76
N ILE A 66 -5.26 3.14 -11.64
CA ILE A 66 -4.16 3.81 -10.93
C ILE A 66 -2.96 3.98 -11.88
N THR A 67 -2.58 2.92 -12.57
CA THR A 67 -1.43 2.91 -13.50
C THR A 67 -1.65 3.87 -14.66
N SER A 68 -2.84 3.87 -15.27
CA SER A 68 -3.18 4.77 -16.37
C SER A 68 -3.09 6.24 -15.98
N ASN A 69 -3.59 6.60 -14.80
CA ASN A 69 -3.49 7.97 -14.29
C ASN A 69 -2.04 8.33 -13.94
N PHE A 70 -1.30 7.40 -13.35
CA PHE A 70 0.08 7.64 -12.89
C PHE A 70 1.06 7.79 -14.06
N LEU A 71 0.91 6.98 -15.11
CA LEU A 71 1.80 7.00 -16.28
C LEU A 71 1.27 7.85 -17.44
N GLY A 72 0.00 8.24 -17.40
CA GLY A 72 -0.65 9.03 -18.47
C GLY A 72 -0.85 8.22 -19.76
N MET A 73 -1.13 6.92 -19.65
CA MET A 73 -1.32 6.01 -20.78
C MET A 73 -2.51 5.07 -20.57
N ASP A 74 -3.07 4.56 -21.66
CA ASP A 74 -4.14 3.56 -21.59
C ASP A 74 -3.54 2.20 -21.21
N VAL A 75 -4.21 1.50 -20.29
CA VAL A 75 -3.81 0.18 -19.78
C VAL A 75 -5.03 -0.75 -19.81
N ASP A 76 -4.99 -1.74 -20.71
CA ASP A 76 -6.12 -2.65 -20.93
C ASP A 76 -6.03 -3.93 -20.09
N GLU A 77 -4.82 -4.37 -19.77
CA GLU A 77 -4.53 -5.61 -19.05
C GLU A 77 -3.48 -5.41 -17.95
N VAL A 78 -3.44 -6.34 -16.98
CA VAL A 78 -2.40 -6.35 -15.96
C VAL A 78 -1.10 -6.85 -16.58
N ASN A 79 -0.14 -5.95 -16.74
CA ASN A 79 1.17 -6.19 -17.33
C ASN A 79 2.30 -5.72 -16.40
N GLU A 80 3.54 -5.69 -16.90
CA GLU A 80 4.72 -5.22 -16.15
C GLU A 80 4.56 -3.77 -15.67
N ASP A 81 4.01 -2.88 -16.50
CA ASP A 81 3.79 -1.47 -16.12
C ASP A 81 2.83 -1.36 -14.92
N VAL A 82 1.78 -2.18 -14.88
CA VAL A 82 0.84 -2.22 -13.74
C VAL A 82 1.55 -2.70 -12.48
N THR A 83 2.30 -3.81 -12.58
CA THR A 83 3.01 -4.33 -11.41
C THR A 83 4.05 -3.33 -10.90
N ASP A 84 4.78 -2.67 -11.79
CA ASP A 84 5.80 -1.69 -11.45
C ASP A 84 5.19 -0.43 -10.83
N ALA A 85 4.10 0.11 -11.41
CA ALA A 85 3.39 1.26 -10.87
C ALA A 85 2.86 1.00 -9.45
N ILE A 86 2.27 -0.18 -9.21
CA ILE A 86 1.79 -0.58 -7.87
C ILE A 86 2.97 -0.80 -6.91
N GLY A 87 4.09 -1.33 -7.38
CA GLY A 87 5.33 -1.45 -6.60
C GLY A 87 5.90 -0.09 -6.18
N GLU A 88 5.96 0.87 -7.10
CA GLU A 88 6.41 2.24 -6.81
C GLU A 88 5.45 2.97 -5.87
N LEU A 89 4.14 2.74 -5.99
CA LEU A 89 3.17 3.28 -5.06
C LEU A 89 3.39 2.71 -3.65
N ALA A 90 3.64 1.40 -3.51
CA ALA A 90 4.00 0.80 -2.23
C ALA A 90 5.30 1.40 -1.66
N ASN A 91 6.29 1.67 -2.51
CA ASN A 91 7.55 2.32 -2.13
C ASN A 91 7.34 3.76 -1.62
N MET A 92 6.52 4.55 -2.30
CA MET A 92 6.17 5.92 -1.86
C MET A 92 5.42 5.91 -0.53
N LEU A 93 4.45 5.01 -0.37
CA LEU A 93 3.71 4.81 0.88
C LEU A 93 4.67 4.44 2.03
N ALA A 94 5.61 3.53 1.77
CA ALA A 94 6.63 3.13 2.74
C ALA A 94 7.56 4.28 3.13
N GLY A 95 7.95 5.11 2.17
CA GLY A 95 8.74 6.32 2.41
C GLY A 95 8.03 7.30 3.34
N ASN A 96 6.75 7.56 3.09
CA ASN A 96 5.91 8.40 3.95
C ASN A 96 5.75 7.80 5.36
N ALA A 97 5.42 6.52 5.46
CA ALA A 97 5.28 5.83 6.73
C ALA A 97 6.60 5.88 7.53
N LYS A 98 7.74 5.65 6.88
CA LYS A 98 9.07 5.76 7.50
C LYS A 98 9.32 7.14 8.11
N MET A 99 8.94 8.22 7.42
CA MET A 99 9.10 9.59 7.94
C MET A 99 8.17 9.88 9.12
N ALA A 100 6.96 9.33 9.12
CA ALA A 100 6.02 9.47 10.24
C ALA A 100 6.44 8.64 11.47
N LEU A 101 7.05 7.46 11.25
CA LEU A 101 7.47 6.53 12.30
C LEU A 101 8.83 6.88 12.92
N SER A 102 9.72 7.56 12.20
CA SER A 102 11.06 7.96 12.68
C SER A 102 11.29 9.46 12.48
N GLN A 103 11.50 10.19 13.58
CA GLN A 103 11.73 11.65 13.56
C GLN A 103 12.93 12.08 12.69
N ASN A 104 13.91 11.19 12.48
CA ASN A 104 15.09 11.45 11.67
C ASN A 104 15.15 10.61 10.39
N GLY A 105 14.19 9.68 10.17
CA GLY A 105 14.15 8.77 9.03
C GLY A 105 15.37 7.85 8.89
N LYS A 106 16.24 7.75 9.89
CA LYS A 106 17.50 6.97 9.81
C LYS A 106 17.42 5.61 10.51
N ASP A 107 16.46 5.45 11.40
CA ASP A 107 16.35 4.25 12.23
C ASP A 107 15.47 3.17 11.58
N ILE A 108 14.94 3.45 10.38
CA ILE A 108 14.11 2.53 9.60
C ILE A 108 14.69 2.38 8.20
N THR A 109 14.92 1.14 7.81
CA THR A 109 15.34 0.72 6.47
C THR A 109 14.16 0.07 5.76
N LEU A 110 14.02 0.34 4.46
CA LEU A 110 12.99 -0.22 3.59
C LEU A 110 13.61 -1.31 2.71
N SER A 111 12.87 -2.38 2.46
CA SER A 111 13.23 -3.36 1.43
C SER A 111 13.01 -2.81 0.03
N ILE A 112 13.45 -3.56 -0.98
CA ILE A 112 12.98 -3.36 -2.35
C ILE A 112 11.48 -3.69 -2.45
N PRO A 113 10.73 -3.07 -3.38
CA PRO A 113 9.33 -3.42 -3.64
C PRO A 113 9.24 -4.87 -4.11
N SER A 114 8.17 -5.53 -3.65
CA SER A 114 7.75 -6.83 -4.16
C SER A 114 6.30 -6.73 -4.60
N THR A 115 5.99 -7.32 -5.75
CA THR A 115 4.66 -7.26 -6.36
C THR A 115 4.13 -8.66 -6.59
N ILE A 116 2.82 -8.83 -6.38
CA ILE A 116 2.11 -10.10 -6.55
C ILE A 116 0.87 -9.80 -7.39
N SER A 117 0.67 -10.56 -8.46
CA SER A 117 -0.56 -10.53 -9.26
C SER A 117 -1.04 -11.96 -9.45
N GLY A 118 -2.35 -12.16 -9.38
CA GLY A 118 -2.94 -13.49 -9.55
C GLY A 118 -4.45 -13.50 -9.37
N GLU A 119 -5.06 -14.56 -9.90
CA GLU A 119 -6.51 -14.79 -9.82
C GLU A 119 -6.98 -15.07 -8.40
N GLU A 120 -6.16 -15.75 -7.59
CA GLU A 120 -6.46 -16.04 -6.19
C GLU A 120 -5.15 -16.23 -5.40
N TYR A 121 -4.98 -15.47 -4.32
CA TYR A 121 -3.90 -15.68 -3.35
C TYR A 121 -4.26 -15.12 -1.98
N THR A 122 -3.56 -15.57 -0.95
CA THR A 122 -3.69 -15.03 0.41
C THR A 122 -2.32 -14.60 0.91
N ILE A 123 -2.24 -13.39 1.45
CA ILE A 123 -1.03 -12.89 2.10
C ILE A 123 -1.20 -13.10 3.60
N SER A 124 -0.40 -14.00 4.15
CA SER A 124 -0.33 -14.22 5.59
C SER A 124 0.91 -13.52 6.15
N CYS A 125 0.69 -12.55 7.04
CA CYS A 125 1.78 -12.02 7.84
C CYS A 125 1.76 -12.70 9.22
N ALA A 126 2.88 -13.33 9.56
CA ALA A 126 3.05 -14.11 10.80
C ALA A 126 3.35 -13.25 12.03
N ILE A 127 3.25 -11.93 11.90
CA ILE A 127 3.52 -10.98 12.97
C ILE A 127 2.18 -10.69 13.67
N ASP A 128 2.09 -10.93 14.98
CA ASP A 128 0.91 -10.61 15.81
C ASP A 128 1.13 -9.27 16.50
N THR A 129 1.04 -8.17 15.74
CA THR A 129 1.43 -6.82 16.19
C THR A 129 0.43 -5.76 15.77
N ASP A 130 0.74 -4.49 16.06
CA ASP A 130 -0.07 -3.36 15.63
C ASP A 130 -0.19 -3.31 14.09
N ARG A 131 -1.38 -3.67 13.64
CA ARG A 131 -1.82 -3.66 12.24
C ARG A 131 -3.00 -2.73 12.08
N VAL A 132 -3.05 -2.06 10.94
CA VAL A 132 -4.25 -1.39 10.45
C VAL A 132 -4.41 -1.67 8.95
N VAL A 133 -5.65 -1.88 8.53
CA VAL A 133 -6.05 -1.95 7.13
C VAL A 133 -6.99 -0.79 6.86
N MET A 134 -6.62 0.07 5.92
CA MET A 134 -7.38 1.24 5.50
C MET A 134 -7.96 1.00 4.12
N PRO A 135 -9.30 0.91 3.97
CA PRO A 135 -9.94 0.91 2.66
C PRO A 135 -10.00 2.32 2.09
N PHE A 136 -9.81 2.43 0.78
CA PHE A 136 -9.97 3.65 0.01
C PHE A 136 -10.91 3.42 -1.16
N THR A 137 -11.69 4.45 -1.48
CA THR A 137 -12.60 4.44 -2.63
C THR A 137 -12.18 5.54 -3.61
N MET A 138 -12.07 5.17 -4.88
CA MET A 138 -11.94 6.06 -6.03
C MET A 138 -13.09 5.79 -7.01
N GLU A 139 -13.22 6.60 -8.06
CA GLU A 139 -14.30 6.46 -9.04
C GLU A 139 -14.39 5.05 -9.64
N GLN A 140 -13.23 4.42 -9.92
CA GLN A 140 -13.14 3.12 -10.59
C GLN A 140 -13.25 1.93 -9.64
N GLY A 141 -13.29 2.15 -8.32
CA GLY A 141 -13.47 1.07 -7.36
C GLY A 141 -12.80 1.30 -6.02
N LYS A 142 -12.50 0.19 -5.33
CA LYS A 142 -11.92 0.20 -3.99
C LYS A 142 -10.58 -0.53 -3.98
N PHE A 143 -9.65 -0.02 -3.20
CA PHE A 143 -8.40 -0.68 -2.87
C PHE A 143 -8.17 -0.57 -1.37
N VAL A 144 -7.22 -1.33 -0.84
CA VAL A 144 -6.88 -1.29 0.58
C VAL A 144 -5.38 -1.08 0.74
N VAL A 145 -5.00 -0.33 1.78
CA VAL A 145 -3.61 -0.17 2.20
C VAL A 145 -3.48 -0.71 3.62
N GLU A 146 -2.53 -1.60 3.82
CA GLU A 146 -2.21 -2.21 5.10
C GLU A 146 -0.87 -1.67 5.61
N LEU A 147 -0.81 -1.31 6.90
CA LEU A 147 0.44 -1.09 7.61
C LEU A 147 0.47 -1.98 8.84
N GLN A 148 1.55 -2.73 8.95
CA GLN A 148 1.88 -3.52 10.11
C GLN A 148 3.24 -3.13 10.63
N VAL A 149 3.34 -2.89 11.93
CA VAL A 149 4.60 -2.54 12.59
C VAL A 149 4.72 -3.17 13.97
N GLU A 150 5.96 -3.45 14.34
CA GLU A 150 6.40 -3.91 15.65
C GLU A 150 7.57 -3.06 16.08
N LYS A 151 7.44 -2.34 17.19
CA LYS A 151 8.55 -1.56 17.73
C LYS A 151 9.60 -2.52 18.31
N GLN A 152 10.84 -2.39 17.86
CA GLN A 152 11.96 -3.15 18.41
C GLN A 152 12.53 -2.40 19.63
N GLU A 153 12.88 -3.15 20.68
CA GLU A 153 13.52 -2.65 21.91
C GLU A 153 15.04 -2.44 21.75
#